data_AF-A0A953BSV9-F1
#
_entry.id   AF-A0A953BSV9-F1
#
_cell.length_a   1.000
_cell.length_b   1.000
_cell.length_c   1.000
_cell.angle_alpha   90.00
_cell.angle_beta   90.00
_cell.angle_gamma   90.00
#
_symmetry.space_group_name_H-M   'P 1'
#
loop_
_entity.id
_entity.type
_entity.pdbx_description
1 polymer ?
#
loop_
_entity_poly.entity_id
_entity_poly.type
_entity_poly.pdbx_seq_one_letter_code
_entity_poly.pdbx_strand_id
1 'polypeptide(L)' 'MKPVPIGERHLRHAIEEYAAHYHLERNHQGIGNRLIDGQAEAEPLPVERVRCRERLGGLLRSYRRAA' A
#
# COMPACT_ATOMS: atom_id res chain seq x y z
N MET A 1 -8.30 1.62 15.17
CA MET A 1 -9.65 1.92 14.64
C MET A 1 -9.47 2.58 13.29
N LYS A 2 -10.03 2.02 12.21
CA LYS A 2 -9.94 2.65 10.87
C LYS A 2 -10.89 3.85 10.83
N PRO A 3 -10.46 5.03 10.33
CA PRO A 3 -11.34 6.20 10.27
C PRO A 3 -12.49 5.96 9.30
N VAL A 4 -13.68 6.45 9.68
CA VAL A 4 -14.88 6.46 8.84
C VAL A 4 -15.08 7.90 8.35
N PRO A 5 -15.17 8.16 7.04
CA PRO A 5 -15.44 9.50 6.54
C PRO A 5 -16.81 10.00 7.02
N ILE A 6 -16.85 11.16 7.67
CA ILE A 6 -18.10 11.76 8.16
C ILE A 6 -18.44 12.97 7.28
N GLY A 7 -19.12 12.71 6.16
CA GLY A 7 -19.55 13.73 5.18
C GLY A 7 -18.69 13.79 3.91
N GLU A 8 -19.19 14.52 2.91
CA GLU A 8 -18.64 14.53 1.55
C GLU A 8 -17.17 14.98 1.50
N ARG A 9 -16.81 16.04 2.21
CA ARG A 9 -15.43 16.56 2.22
C ARG A 9 -14.43 15.50 2.69
N HIS A 10 -14.77 14.77 3.76
CA HIS A 10 -13.92 13.69 4.27
C HIS A 10 -13.86 12.52 3.29
N LEU A 11 -14.98 12.19 2.64
CA LEU A 11 -15.02 11.13 1.63
C LEU A 11 -14.16 11.48 0.42
N ARG A 12 -14.25 12.70 -0.10
CA ARG A 12 -13.44 13.19 -1.23
C ARG A 12 -11.96 13.09 -0.92
N HIS A 13 -11.55 13.57 0.25
CA HIS A 13 -10.16 13.45 0.70
C HIS A 13 -9.71 11.98 0.80
N ALA A 14 -10.55 11.10 1.34
CA ALA A 14 -10.23 9.68 1.43
C ALA A 14 -10.06 9.02 0.06
N ILE A 15 -10.87 9.39 -0.92
CA ILE A 15 -10.79 8.91 -2.31
C ILE A 15 -9.51 9.42 -2.99
N GLU A 16 -9.16 10.70 -2.82
CA GLU A 16 -7.92 11.27 -3.35
C GLU A 16 -6.68 10.55 -2.81
N GLU A 17 -6.63 10.35 -1.49
CA GLU A 17 -5.55 9.62 -0.83
C GLU A 17 -5.50 8.15 -1.27
N TYR A 18 -6.65 7.52 -1.49
CA TYR A 18 -6.75 6.18 -2.05
C TYR A 18 -6.18 6.12 -3.48
N ALA A 19 -6.60 7.03 -4.36
CA ALA A 19 -6.13 7.06 -5.74
C ALA A 19 -4.61 7.29 -5.81
N ALA A 20 -4.08 8.24 -5.01
CA ALA A 20 -2.65 8.47 -4.90
C ALA A 20 -1.90 7.24 -4.39
N HIS A 21 -2.43 6.58 -3.35
CA HIS A 21 -1.86 5.34 -2.83
C HIS A 21 -1.83 4.22 -3.87
N TYR A 22 -2.95 4.04 -4.60
CA TYR A 22 -3.07 3.02 -5.64
C TYR A 22 -2.06 3.22 -6.77
N HIS A 23 -1.88 4.46 -7.22
CA HIS A 23 -1.00 4.75 -8.35
C HIS A 23 0.48 4.77 -7.97
N LEU A 24 0.83 5.17 -6.74
CA LEU A 24 2.23 5.44 -6.37
C LEU A 24 2.86 4.40 -5.45
N GLU A 25 2.06 3.68 -4.66
CA GLU A 25 2.56 2.84 -3.58
C GLU A 25 2.17 1.37 -3.71
N ARG A 26 1.27 1.04 -4.64
CA ARG A 26 0.87 -0.33 -4.88
C ARG A 26 1.98 -1.07 -5.61
N ASN A 27 2.43 -2.18 -5.02
CA ASN A 27 3.29 -3.12 -5.73
C ASN A 27 2.56 -3.58 -7.01
N HIS A 28 3.16 -3.36 -8.17
CA HIS A 28 2.66 -3.89 -9.43
C HIS A 28 2.73 -5.42 -9.38
N GLN A 29 1.65 -6.06 -8.93
CA GLN A 29 1.50 -7.50 -9.00
C GLN A 29 1.44 -7.86 -10.48
N GLY A 30 2.33 -8.74 -10.94
CA GLY A 30 2.23 -9.22 -12.30
C GLY A 30 1.09 -10.22 -12.47
N ILE A 31 1.01 -10.77 -13.67
CA ILE A 31 -0.12 -11.61 -14.10
C ILE A 31 -0.16 -12.89 -13.25
N GLY A 32 -1.31 -13.16 -12.63
CA GLY A 32 -1.47 -14.34 -11.76
C GLY A 32 -0.65 -14.29 -10.46
N ASN A 33 -0.40 -13.10 -9.90
CA ASN A 33 0.44 -12.87 -8.71
C ASN A 33 1.94 -13.18 -8.88
N ARG A 34 2.40 -13.41 -10.11
CA ARG A 34 3.82 -13.60 -10.40
C ARG A 34 4.48 -12.27 -10.77
N LEU A 35 5.67 -11.97 -10.28
CA LEU A 35 6.41 -10.78 -10.68
C LEU A 35 6.70 -10.81 -12.19
N ILE A 36 6.57 -9.66 -12.86
CA ILE A 36 6.72 -9.57 -14.33
C ILE A 36 8.18 -9.76 -14.77
N ASP A 37 9.15 -9.37 -13.95
CA ASP A 37 10.57 -9.40 -14.31
C ASP A 37 11.25 -10.78 -14.10
N GLY A 38 10.49 -11.79 -13.69
CA GLY A 38 11.02 -13.14 -13.47
C GLY A 38 11.94 -13.30 -12.24
N GLN A 39 12.04 -12.31 -11.34
CA GLN A 39 12.67 -12.52 -10.04
C GLN A 39 11.97 -13.67 -9.32
N ALA A 40 12.75 -14.63 -8.82
CA ALA A 40 12.25 -15.73 -8.00
C ALA A 40 11.39 -15.17 -6.85
N GLU A 41 10.38 -15.93 -6.41
CA GLU A 41 9.57 -15.56 -5.26
C GLU A 41 10.50 -15.17 -4.10
N ALA A 42 10.53 -13.87 -3.79
CA ALA A 42 11.50 -13.36 -2.87
C ALA A 42 11.24 -13.95 -1.49
N GLU A 43 12.28 -14.50 -0.86
CA GLU A 43 12.17 -15.07 0.48
C GLU A 43 11.52 -14.07 1.45
N PRO A 44 10.69 -14.56 2.40
CA PRO A 44 10.07 -13.71 3.41
C PRO A 44 11.15 -12.89 4.13
N LEU A 45 10.97 -11.57 4.18
CA LEU A 45 11.89 -10.72 4.94
C LEU A 45 11.58 -10.79 6.44
N PRO A 46 12.62 -10.69 7.29
CA PRO A 46 12.41 -10.36 8.70
C PRO A 46 11.73 -8.99 8.82
N VAL A 47 10.86 -8.84 9.82
CA VAL A 47 9.99 -7.66 10.00
C VAL A 47 10.82 -6.38 10.12
N GLU A 48 11.99 -6.40 10.77
CA GLU A 48 12.91 -5.26 10.84
C GLU A 48 13.37 -4.72 9.47
N ARG A 49 13.33 -5.55 8.42
CA ARG A 49 13.67 -5.18 7.04
C ARG A 49 12.45 -4.75 6.22
N VAL A 50 11.29 -4.60 6.85
CA VAL A 50 10.08 -4.06 6.22
C VAL A 50 9.82 -2.65 6.75
N ARG A 51 9.57 -1.70 5.85
CA ARG A 51 9.10 -0.35 6.20
C ARG A 51 7.62 -0.25 5.84
N CYS A 52 6.82 0.15 6.81
CA CYS A 52 5.41 0.43 6.63
C CYS A 52 5.20 1.95 6.54
N ARG A 53 4.42 2.40 5.54
CA ARG A 53 3.94 3.78 5.46
C ARG A 53 2.43 3.76 5.55
N GLU A 54 1.88 4.59 6.44
CA GLU A 54 0.45 4.65 6.74
C GLU A 54 -0.13 6.00 6.31
N ARG A 55 -1.36 5.97 5.80
CA ARG A 55 -2.16 7.18 5.51
C ARG A 55 -3.54 7.00 6.13
N LEU A 56 -4.22 8.12 6.40
CA LEU A 56 -5.58 8.14 6.94
C LEU A 56 -5.73 7.23 8.17
N GLY A 57 -4.89 7.42 9.20
CA GLY A 57 -4.99 6.65 10.46
C GLY A 57 -4.84 5.13 10.29
N GLY A 58 -4.09 4.67 9.29
CA GLY A 58 -3.88 3.25 9.00
C GLY A 58 -4.97 2.61 8.14
N LEU A 59 -5.87 3.40 7.55
CA LEU A 59 -6.81 2.91 6.54
C LEU A 59 -6.06 2.41 5.30
N LEU A 60 -4.98 3.09 4.92
CA LEU A 60 -4.10 2.73 3.81
C LEU A 60 -2.70 2.44 4.35
N ARG A 61 -2.11 1.31 3.94
CA ARG A 61 -0.76 0.89 4.36
C ARG A 61 0.00 0.37 3.16
N SER A 62 1.19 0.90 2.90
CA SER A 62 2.15 0.34 1.95
C SER A 62 3.32 -0.29 2.69
N TYR A 63 3.83 -1.40 2.16
CA TYR A 63 4.97 -2.10 2.71
C TYR A 63 6.06 -2.18 1.65
N ARG A 64 7.27 -1.76 2.02
CA ARG A 64 8.44 -1.82 1.15
C ARG A 64 9.61 -2.46 1.88
N ARG A 65 10.52 -3.07 1.13
CA ARG A 65 11.80 -3.56 1.67
C ARG A 65 12.63 -2.35 2.12
N ALA A 66 13.23 -2.42 3.31
CA ALA A 66 14.24 -1.46 3.74
C ALA A 66 15.47 -1.60 2.81
N ALA A 67 16.03 -0.47 2.39
CA ALA A 67 17.29 -0.43 1.65
C ALA A 67 18.47 -0.72 2.58
#